data_AF-A0A1H8HH92-F1
#
_entry.id   AF-A0A1H8HH92-F1
#
_cell.length_a   1.000
_cell.length_b   1.000
_cell.length_c   1.000
_cell.angle_alpha   90.00
_cell.angle_beta   90.00
_cell.angle_gamma   90.00
#
_symmetry.space_group_name_H-M   'P 1'
#
loop_
_entity.id
_entity.type
_entity.pdbx_description
1 polymer ?
#
loop_
_entity_poly.entity_id
_entity_poly.type
_entity_poly.pdbx_seq_one_letter_code
_entity_poly.pdbx_strand_id
1 'polypeptide(L)'
;MQILRIGKVMWSHDYDLGTLGLANDGGALFAFTLPPHHYTGEIILTPKSLVLDGDGYEHIPLDSLEQLYLGFDDFYKRSMVRSNGLFWQPLRLRYRLKEELKTLYLIVDHTLFGAKNQLWFNTLKQLVSRNA
;
A
#
# COMPACT_ATOMS: atom_id res chain seq x y z
N MET A 1 8.57 12.06 -19.22
CA MET A 1 7.73 11.54 -18.12
C MET A 1 7.88 12.51 -16.95
N GLN A 2 6.82 13.22 -16.54
CA GLN A 2 6.88 14.10 -15.38
C GLN A 2 6.66 13.28 -14.12
N ILE A 3 7.61 13.31 -13.20
CA ILE A 3 7.50 12.66 -11.90
C ILE A 3 6.93 13.67 -10.91
N LEU A 4 5.85 13.31 -10.24
CA LEU A 4 5.22 14.13 -9.20
C LEU A 4 5.79 13.83 -7.82
N ARG A 5 6.11 12.56 -7.54
CA ARG A 5 6.65 12.12 -6.25
C ARG A 5 7.36 10.78 -6.38
N ILE A 6 8.38 10.56 -5.55
CA ILE A 6 9.06 9.27 -5.35
C ILE A 6 9.12 9.01 -3.84
N GLY A 7 9.04 7.74 -3.44
CA GLY A 7 9.23 7.29 -2.05
C GLY A 7 9.72 5.85 -1.98
N LYS A 8 10.08 5.40 -0.78
CA LYS A 8 10.32 3.97 -0.50
C LYS A 8 9.01 3.29 -0.18
N VAL A 9 8.81 2.07 -0.66
CA VAL A 9 7.55 1.35 -0.48
C VAL A 9 7.80 -0.09 -0.10
N MET A 10 6.95 -0.59 0.79
CA MET A 10 6.72 -2.00 1.01
C MET A 10 5.30 -2.31 0.54
N TRP A 11 5.10 -3.41 -0.19
CA TRP A 11 3.78 -3.78 -0.68
C TRP A 11 3.51 -5.28 -0.64
N SER A 12 2.22 -5.60 -0.70
CA SER A 12 1.68 -6.96 -0.81
C SER A 12 0.36 -6.94 -1.55
N HIS A 13 0.09 -8.01 -2.29
CA HIS A 13 -1.25 -8.33 -2.73
C HIS A 13 -2.06 -9.00 -1.61
N ASP A 14 -3.37 -9.07 -1.77
CA ASP A 14 -4.27 -9.79 -0.85
C ASP A 14 -3.88 -11.27 -0.68
N TYR A 15 -3.53 -11.95 -1.76
CA TYR A 15 -3.07 -13.35 -1.72
C TYR A 15 -1.73 -13.52 -0.99
N ASP A 16 -0.84 -12.52 -1.03
CA ASP A 16 0.43 -12.57 -0.29
C ASP A 16 0.19 -12.53 1.22
N LEU A 17 -0.72 -11.67 1.67
CA LEU A 17 -1.08 -11.56 3.09
C LEU A 17 -1.76 -12.82 3.62
N GLY A 18 -2.54 -13.50 2.78
CA GLY A 18 -3.13 -14.79 3.10
C GLY A 18 -2.09 -15.90 3.29
N THR A 19 -1.00 -15.88 2.51
CA THR A 19 0.08 -16.89 2.59
C THR A 19 1.13 -16.59 3.67
N LEU A 20 1.28 -15.33 4.09
CA LEU A 20 2.15 -14.93 5.20
C LEU A 20 1.70 -15.50 6.58
N GLY A 21 0.64 -16.31 6.63
CA GLY A 21 0.26 -17.06 7.83
C GLY A 21 -0.27 -16.18 8.97
N LEU A 22 -0.67 -14.94 8.67
CA LEU A 22 -1.17 -13.96 9.64
C LEU A 22 -2.60 -14.29 10.15
N ALA A 23 -3.08 -15.50 9.85
CA ALA A 23 -4.32 -16.06 10.35
C ALA A 23 -4.29 -16.37 11.87
N ASN A 24 -3.10 -16.40 12.51
CA ASN A 24 -2.97 -16.64 13.95
C ASN A 24 -2.44 -15.43 14.72
N ASP A 25 -3.32 -14.84 15.53
CA ASP A 25 -3.15 -14.09 16.78
C ASP A 25 -1.72 -13.80 17.30
N GLY A 26 -0.93 -13.05 16.53
CA GLY A 26 0.46 -12.74 16.86
C GLY A 26 0.78 -11.26 16.95
N GLY A 27 -0.12 -10.40 17.46
CA GLY A 27 0.13 -8.95 17.57
C GLY A 27 1.37 -8.56 18.39
N ALA A 28 1.94 -9.50 19.15
CA ALA A 28 3.14 -9.32 19.95
C ALA A 28 4.47 -9.53 19.20
N LEU A 29 4.48 -10.18 18.01
CA LEU A 29 5.72 -10.48 17.28
C LEU A 29 6.21 -9.34 16.37
N PHE A 30 5.39 -8.29 16.18
CA PHE A 30 5.65 -7.20 15.23
C PHE A 30 6.09 -5.87 15.85
N ALA A 31 6.46 -5.84 17.13
CA ALA A 31 6.87 -4.59 17.80
C ALA A 31 8.24 -4.05 17.31
N PHE A 32 9.10 -4.93 16.79
CA PHE A 32 10.45 -4.61 16.30
C PHE A 32 10.74 -5.10 14.88
N THR A 33 9.77 -5.70 14.22
CA THR A 33 9.92 -6.19 12.85
C THR A 33 9.22 -5.25 11.87
N LEU A 34 9.68 -5.27 10.62
CA LEU A 34 9.01 -4.53 9.55
C LEU A 34 7.55 -4.98 9.45
N PRO A 35 6.64 -4.07 9.09
CA PRO A 35 5.24 -4.43 8.93
C PRO A 35 5.09 -5.54 7.88
N PRO A 36 4.08 -6.42 7.98
CA PRO A 36 3.92 -7.49 7.02
C PRO A 36 3.81 -6.96 5.59
N HIS A 37 4.72 -7.43 4.76
CA HIS A 37 4.82 -7.14 3.33
C HIS A 37 5.50 -8.31 2.62
N HIS A 38 5.40 -8.36 1.30
CA HIS A 38 6.05 -9.38 0.47
C HIS A 38 7.17 -8.77 -0.38
N TYR A 39 6.99 -7.53 -0.83
CA TYR A 39 7.91 -6.84 -1.72
C TYR A 39 8.37 -5.51 -1.13
N THR A 40 9.62 -5.13 -1.41
CA THR A 40 10.19 -3.82 -1.10
C THR A 40 10.71 -3.14 -2.36
N GLY A 41 10.68 -1.82 -2.39
CA GLY A 41 11.19 -1.04 -3.53
C GLY A 41 10.92 0.45 -3.44
N GLU A 42 10.73 1.06 -4.60
CA GLU A 42 10.40 2.47 -4.79
C GLU A 42 9.01 2.62 -5.40
N ILE A 43 8.30 3.65 -4.97
CA ILE A 43 7.02 4.05 -5.52
C ILE A 43 7.19 5.37 -6.25
N ILE A 44 6.82 5.39 -7.53
CA ILE A 44 6.95 6.54 -8.41
C ILE A 44 5.54 6.95 -8.85
N LEU A 45 5.15 8.18 -8.51
CA LEU A 45 3.88 8.77 -8.93
C LEU A 45 4.09 9.69 -10.11
N THR A 46 3.34 9.45 -11.17
CA THR A 46 3.20 10.33 -12.33
C THR A 46 1.76 10.87 -12.41
N PRO A 47 1.47 11.83 -13.30
CA PRO A 47 0.09 12.28 -13.49
C PRO A 47 -0.89 11.21 -14.00
N LYS A 48 -0.38 10.10 -14.57
CA LYS A 48 -1.20 9.06 -15.22
C LYS A 48 -1.07 7.68 -14.60
N SER A 49 0.00 7.41 -13.87
CA SER A 49 0.27 6.08 -13.33
C SER A 49 1.03 6.14 -12.01
N LEU A 50 0.89 5.05 -11.26
CA LEU A 50 1.70 4.69 -10.12
C LEU A 50 2.57 3.49 -10.52
N VAL A 51 3.87 3.57 -10.27
CA VAL A 51 4.82 2.50 -10.57
C VAL A 51 5.50 2.06 -9.29
N LEU A 52 5.55 0.75 -9.04
CA LEU A 52 6.34 0.14 -7.99
C LEU A 52 7.47 -0.64 -8.64
N ASP A 53 8.70 -0.40 -8.20
CA ASP A 53 9.91 -0.99 -8.77
C ASP A 53 10.87 -1.38 -7.66
N GLY A 54 11.35 -2.64 -7.67
CA GLY A 54 12.18 -3.22 -6.62
C GLY A 54 12.20 -4.75 -6.72
N ASP A 55 11.85 -5.44 -5.64
CA ASP A 55 11.76 -6.90 -5.61
C ASP A 55 10.68 -7.47 -6.55
N GLY A 56 9.74 -6.61 -6.96
CA GLY A 56 8.76 -6.85 -8.00
C GLY A 56 8.51 -5.59 -8.83
N TYR A 57 7.68 -5.72 -9.85
CA TYR A 57 7.29 -4.61 -10.70
C TYR A 57 5.76 -4.53 -10.85
N GLU A 58 5.20 -3.38 -10.50
CA GLU A 58 3.77 -3.09 -10.68
C GLU A 58 3.62 -1.76 -11.41
N HIS A 59 2.89 -1.76 -12.53
CA HIS A 59 2.53 -0.54 -13.24
C HIS A 59 1.01 -0.38 -13.21
N ILE A 60 0.53 0.61 -12.46
CA ILE A 60 -0.89 0.82 -12.16
C ILE A 60 -1.33 2.15 -12.81
N PRO A 61 -2.07 2.09 -13.92
CA PRO A 61 -2.71 3.27 -14.49
C PRO A 61 -3.72 3.88 -13.50
N LEU A 62 -3.69 5.20 -13.28
CA LEU A 62 -4.58 5.84 -12.30
C LEU A 62 -6.06 5.81 -12.71
N ASP A 63 -6.35 5.72 -14.01
CA ASP A 63 -7.68 5.53 -14.57
C ASP A 63 -8.26 4.14 -14.32
N SER A 64 -7.40 3.16 -14.02
CA SER A 64 -7.80 1.79 -13.64
C SER A 64 -8.15 1.63 -12.15
N LEU A 65 -7.92 2.66 -11.34
CA LEU A 65 -8.15 2.62 -9.90
C LEU A 65 -9.65 2.73 -9.60
N GLU A 66 -10.24 1.66 -9.08
CA GLU A 66 -11.65 1.63 -8.67
C GLU A 66 -11.85 2.14 -7.24
N GLN A 67 -10.89 1.85 -6.35
CA GLN A 67 -11.01 2.20 -4.94
C GLN A 67 -9.67 2.60 -4.35
N LEU A 68 -9.72 3.69 -3.60
CA LEU A 68 -8.65 4.15 -2.73
C LEU A 68 -9.14 4.11 -1.29
N TYR A 69 -8.46 3.35 -0.42
CA TYR A 69 -8.82 3.22 0.98
C TYR A 69 -7.58 3.36 1.87
N LEU A 70 -7.74 4.01 3.02
CA LEU A 70 -6.70 4.15 4.02
C LEU A 70 -7.27 3.59 5.32
N GLY A 71 -6.74 2.47 5.78
CA GLY A 71 -7.29 1.76 6.93
C GLY A 71 -7.08 0.27 6.86
N PHE A 72 -7.50 -0.40 7.94
CA PHE A 72 -7.43 -1.84 8.08
C PHE A 72 -8.68 -2.52 7.50
N ASP A 73 -8.56 -3.79 7.16
CA ASP A 73 -9.64 -4.67 6.71
C ASP A 73 -9.38 -6.12 7.12
N ASP A 74 -10.15 -7.05 6.55
CA ASP A 74 -10.08 -8.49 6.90
C ASP A 74 -8.74 -9.14 6.50
N PHE A 75 -8.03 -8.57 5.52
CA PHE A 75 -6.73 -9.05 5.07
C PHE A 75 -5.59 -8.37 5.82
N TYR A 76 -5.60 -7.03 5.88
CA TYR A 76 -4.61 -6.26 6.62
C TYR A 76 -5.20 -5.81 7.96
N LYS A 77 -5.04 -6.66 8.98
CA LYS A 77 -5.66 -6.45 10.29
C LYS A 77 -4.89 -5.45 11.14
N ARG A 78 -5.61 -4.75 12.02
CA ARG A 78 -5.03 -3.80 12.98
C ARG A 78 -3.99 -4.44 13.90
N SER A 79 -4.18 -5.71 14.27
CA SER A 79 -3.27 -6.50 15.09
C SER A 79 -1.92 -6.77 14.43
N MET A 80 -1.80 -6.60 13.11
CA MET A 80 -0.55 -6.81 12.36
C MET A 80 0.40 -5.61 12.44
N VAL A 81 -0.06 -4.48 12.99
CA VAL A 81 0.70 -3.24 13.06
C VAL A 81 0.96 -2.87 14.51
N ARG A 82 2.19 -2.44 14.80
CA ARG A 82 2.61 -1.94 16.11
C ARG A 82 1.62 -0.89 16.63
N SER A 83 1.34 -0.95 17.92
CA SER A 83 0.40 -0.05 18.60
C SER A 83 -0.99 -0.04 17.96
N ASN A 84 -1.41 -1.15 17.34
CA ASN A 84 -2.73 -1.31 16.73
C ASN A 84 -3.04 -0.18 15.72
N GLY A 85 -2.03 0.25 14.95
CA GLY A 85 -2.22 1.25 13.89
C GLY A 85 -2.46 2.69 14.38
N LEU A 86 -2.01 3.04 15.58
CA LEU A 86 -2.17 4.39 16.12
C LEU A 86 -1.39 5.45 15.31
N PHE A 87 -0.24 5.08 14.74
CA PHE A 87 0.66 6.01 14.06
C PHE A 87 0.52 6.02 12.54
N TRP A 88 0.02 4.92 11.95
CA TRP A 88 -0.19 4.81 10.52
C TRP A 88 -1.17 3.69 10.20
N GLN A 89 -1.70 3.75 8.98
CA GLN A 89 -2.65 2.77 8.43
C GLN A 89 -2.19 2.38 7.03
N PRO A 90 -2.40 1.12 6.60
CA PRO A 90 -2.03 0.69 5.26
C PRO A 90 -2.88 1.42 4.21
N LEU A 91 -2.26 1.72 3.08
CA LEU A 91 -2.91 2.32 1.93
C LEU A 91 -3.32 1.20 0.97
N ARG A 92 -4.62 0.99 0.81
CA ARG A 92 -5.17 -0.03 -0.08
C ARG A 92 -5.59 0.58 -1.41
N LEU A 93 -5.08 -0.01 -2.49
CA LEU A 93 -5.48 0.27 -3.86
C LEU A 93 -6.27 -0.91 -4.40
N ARG A 94 -7.45 -0.66 -4.96
CA ARG A 94 -8.19 -1.65 -5.76
C ARG A 94 -8.24 -1.16 -7.20
N TYR A 95 -7.72 -1.93 -8.13
CA TYR A 95 -7.62 -1.54 -9.53
C TYR A 95 -7.93 -2.71 -10.46
N ARG A 96 -8.35 -2.40 -11.68
CA ARG A 96 -8.69 -3.41 -12.69
C ARG A 96 -7.68 -3.41 -13.82
N LEU A 97 -6.99 -4.53 -14.02
CA LEU A 97 -6.02 -4.70 -15.10
C LEU A 97 -6.41 -5.90 -15.96
N LYS A 98 -6.65 -5.69 -17.27
CA LYS A 98 -7.03 -6.75 -18.21
C LYS A 98 -8.19 -7.63 -17.69
N GLU A 99 -9.24 -6.98 -17.19
CA GLU A 99 -10.45 -7.59 -16.60
C GLU A 99 -10.28 -8.25 -15.22
N GLU A 100 -9.05 -8.37 -14.72
CA GLU A 100 -8.79 -8.86 -13.36
C GLU A 100 -8.85 -7.72 -12.35
N LEU A 101 -9.59 -7.94 -11.27
CA LEU A 101 -9.59 -7.05 -10.12
C LEU A 101 -8.46 -7.43 -9.18
N LYS A 102 -7.58 -6.48 -8.88
CA LYS A 102 -6.43 -6.66 -7.98
C LYS A 102 -6.53 -5.73 -6.78
N THR A 103 -6.06 -6.23 -5.64
CA THR A 103 -5.98 -5.48 -4.39
C THR A 103 -4.54 -5.43 -3.92
N LEU A 104 -4.05 -4.21 -3.67
CA LEU A 104 -2.68 -3.98 -3.26
C LEU A 104 -2.65 -3.15 -1.98
N TYR A 105 -1.81 -3.56 -1.03
CA TYR A 105 -1.58 -2.88 0.23
C TYR A 105 -0.19 -2.25 0.20
N LEU A 106 -0.13 -0.94 0.46
CA LEU A 106 1.07 -0.14 0.40
C LEU A 106 1.42 0.42 1.76
N ILE A 107 2.72 0.46 2.04
CA ILE A 107 3.32 1.12 3.19
C ILE A 107 4.49 1.94 2.68
N VAL A 108 4.32 3.26 2.69
CA VAL A 108 5.20 4.20 2.00
C VAL A 108 5.96 5.06 2.99
N ASP A 109 7.27 5.20 2.76
CA ASP A 109 8.22 5.92 3.57
C ASP A 109 8.11 5.54 5.05
N HIS A 110 8.08 4.24 5.34
CA HIS A 110 8.00 3.71 6.70
C HIS A 110 9.28 4.01 7.47
N THR A 111 9.10 4.52 8.68
CA THR A 111 10.16 4.83 9.66
C THR A 111 9.76 4.26 11.02
N LEU A 112 10.67 4.33 11.99
CA LEU A 112 10.38 3.96 13.39
C LEU A 112 9.18 4.70 14.01
N PHE A 113 8.82 5.87 13.48
CA PHE A 113 7.75 6.73 14.01
C PHE A 113 6.45 6.66 13.19
N GLY A 114 6.40 5.87 12.11
CA GLY A 114 5.22 5.68 11.27
C GLY A 114 5.52 5.74 9.78
N ALA A 115 4.46 5.84 8.97
CA ALA A 115 4.52 5.84 7.50
C ALA A 115 3.81 7.07 6.92
N LYS A 116 4.17 7.47 5.70
CA LYS A 116 3.58 8.63 5.00
C LYS A 116 2.34 8.28 4.19
N ASN A 117 1.66 7.17 4.49
CA ASN A 117 0.50 6.68 3.75
C ASN A 117 -0.64 7.72 3.63
N GLN A 118 -0.89 8.51 4.67
CA GLN A 118 -1.92 9.56 4.62
C GLN A 118 -1.61 10.62 3.56
N LEU A 119 -0.33 11.00 3.40
CA LEU A 119 0.11 11.96 2.40
C LEU A 119 -0.09 11.41 0.99
N TRP A 120 0.28 10.14 0.79
CA TRP A 120 0.11 9.45 -0.49
C TRP A 120 -1.37 9.26 -0.84
N PHE A 121 -2.21 8.85 0.13
CA PHE A 121 -3.66 8.76 -0.03
C PHE A 121 -4.26 10.10 -0.48
N ASN A 122 -3.94 11.19 0.22
CA ASN A 122 -4.46 12.51 -0.12
C ASN A 122 -4.03 12.95 -1.53
N THR A 123 -2.77 12.67 -1.90
CA THR A 123 -2.24 12.99 -3.23
C THR A 123 -2.95 12.20 -4.33
N LEU A 124 -3.07 10.88 -4.16
CA LEU A 124 -3.77 10.00 -5.11
C LEU A 124 -5.24 10.40 -5.25
N LYS A 125 -5.92 10.66 -4.14
CA LYS A 125 -7.33 11.11 -4.14
C LYS A 125 -7.49 12.39 -4.96
N GLN A 126 -6.62 13.37 -4.77
CA GLN A 126 -6.66 14.61 -5.55
C GLN A 126 -6.42 14.39 -7.05
N LEU A 127 -5.53 13.48 -7.43
CA LEU A 127 -5.26 13.18 -8.84
C LEU A 127 -6.44 12.45 -9.50
N VAL A 128 -6.99 11.44 -8.82
CA VAL A 128 -8.12 10.66 -9.34
C VAL A 128 -9.37 11.53 -9.46
N SER A 129 -9.66 12.38 -8.47
CA SER A 129 -10.81 13.31 -8.54
C SER A 129 -10.69 14.40 -9.60
N ARG A 130 -9.50 14.69 -10.12
CA ARG A 130 -9.31 15.65 -11.22
C ARG A 130 -9.49 15.03 -12.61
N ASN A 131 -9.38 13.71 -12.69
CA ASN A 131 -9.46 12.95 -13.94
C ASN A 131 -10.83 12.28 -14.15
N ALA A 132 -11.74 12.40 -13.17
CA ALA A 132 -13.13 11.97 -13.24
C ALA A 132 -14.02 13.10 -13.75
#